data_AF-A0A5B0VRS1-F1
#
_entry.id   AF-A0A5B0VRS1-F1
#
_cell.length_a   1.000
_cell.length_b   1.000
_cell.length_c   1.000
_cell.angle_alpha   90.00
_cell.angle_beta   90.00
_cell.angle_gamma   90.00
#
_symmetry.space_group_name_H-M   'P 1'
#
loop_
_entity.id
_entity.type
_entity.pdbx_description
1 polymer ?
#
loop_
_entity_poly.entity_id
_entity_poly.type
_entity_poly.pdbx_seq_one_letter_code
_entity_poly.pdbx_strand_id
1 'polypeptide(L)'
;MATKSNYGLKCFTLQNGERFCQVINKESGIPLYYPNLYIILESRNRGASISTIELVAGSLLSFERFLFNAKIDINHRIEDCEFLSNVEVDALYNYVSRKHKGGRVVKIKSFPEVSDATRHFRITTIIKYMKWYTSEIIPFMSDEQMFKLNSFIKRLESRKPRLKKFYYIDYESKSLNDDQQKELLEIIEVGGDKNPFKTDVQMRNYLLIHILLELGIRCGELLNIKIGLSKLYILSLVYIILFCKFSTN
;
A
#
# COMPACT_ATOMS: atom_id res chain seq x y z
N MET A 1 -28.21 3.15 9.62
CA MET A 1 -27.22 4.14 9.15
C MET A 1 -25.83 3.56 9.39
N ALA A 2 -25.06 3.29 8.33
CA ALA A 2 -23.68 2.84 8.49
C ALA A 2 -22.82 4.03 8.94
N THR A 3 -22.43 4.04 10.22
CA THR A 3 -21.43 4.99 10.75
C THR A 3 -20.14 4.79 9.99
N LYS A 4 -19.86 5.70 9.04
CA LYS A 4 -18.66 5.65 8.22
C LYS A 4 -17.48 5.86 9.17
N SER A 5 -16.64 4.83 9.36
CA SER A 5 -15.49 4.88 10.26
C SER A 5 -14.69 6.18 10.06
N ASN A 6 -14.47 6.91 11.15
CA ASN A 6 -13.92 8.26 11.08
C ASN A 6 -12.37 8.30 11.16
N TYR A 7 -11.71 7.18 10.88
CA TYR A 7 -10.24 7.13 10.85
C TYR A 7 -9.68 7.42 9.45
N GLY A 8 -8.47 7.99 9.38
CA GLY A 8 -7.78 8.34 8.13
C GLY A 8 -6.26 8.22 8.22
N LEU A 9 -5.60 8.34 7.07
CA LEU A 9 -4.14 8.54 7.00
C LEU A 9 -3.86 10.02 6.82
N LYS A 10 -2.82 10.51 7.49
CA LYS A 10 -2.24 11.83 7.28
C LYS A 10 -0.75 11.64 6.94
N CYS A 11 -0.39 11.92 5.68
CA CYS A 11 1.01 11.97 5.25
C CYS A 11 1.52 13.42 5.32
N PHE A 12 2.73 13.62 5.82
CA PHE A 12 3.37 14.94 5.92
C PHE A 12 4.89 14.83 5.85
N THR A 13 5.55 15.97 5.71
CA THR A 13 7.01 16.09 5.69
C THR A 13 7.46 16.76 6.99
N LEU A 14 8.44 16.15 7.67
CA LEU A 14 9.09 16.67 8.87
C LEU A 14 10.07 17.81 8.50
N GLN A 15 10.49 18.58 9.51
CA GLN A 15 11.41 19.72 9.29
C GLN A 15 12.75 19.31 8.68
N ASN A 16 13.22 18.09 8.96
CA ASN A 16 14.42 17.49 8.38
C ASN A 16 14.24 16.99 6.93
N GLY A 17 13.06 17.19 6.32
CA GLY A 17 12.72 16.73 4.97
C GLY A 17 12.27 15.27 4.89
N GLU A 18 12.25 14.54 6.00
CA GLU A 18 11.77 13.16 6.06
C GLU A 18 10.25 13.12 5.89
N ARG A 19 9.75 12.20 5.06
CA ARG A 19 8.31 11.98 4.91
C ARG A 19 7.83 10.97 5.95
N PHE A 20 6.64 11.19 6.49
CA PHE A 20 6.01 10.28 7.45
C PHE A 20 4.50 10.16 7.23
N CYS A 21 3.92 9.04 7.68
CA CYS A 21 2.50 8.76 7.58
C CYS A 21 1.97 8.25 8.91
N GLN A 22 0.89 8.84 9.39
CA GLN A 22 0.24 8.50 10.66
C GLN A 22 -1.25 8.18 10.48
N VAL A 23 -1.77 7.30 11.34
CA VAL A 23 -3.18 6.97 11.45
C VAL A 23 -3.86 7.95 12.41
N ILE A 24 -4.90 8.65 11.97
CA ILE A 24 -5.59 9.69 12.75
C ILE A 24 -7.07 9.41 12.90
N ASN A 25 -7.66 9.88 13.99
CA ASN A 25 -9.08 10.19 14.05
C ASN A 25 -9.33 11.51 13.30
N LYS A 26 -10.25 11.51 12.34
CA LYS A 26 -10.52 12.67 11.48
C LYS A 26 -11.39 13.73 12.14
N GLU A 27 -12.19 13.38 13.16
CA GLU A 27 -13.03 14.33 13.91
C GLU A 27 -12.14 15.15 14.83
N SER A 28 -11.29 14.48 15.63
CA SER A 28 -10.42 15.17 16.58
C SER A 28 -9.10 15.64 15.97
N GLY A 29 -8.69 15.06 14.83
CA GLY A 29 -7.37 15.27 14.24
C GLY A 29 -6.22 14.58 15.00
N ILE A 30 -6.54 13.84 16.07
CA ILE A 30 -5.55 13.24 16.98
C ILE A 30 -5.02 11.91 16.40
N PRO A 31 -3.70 11.68 16.42
CA PRO A 31 -3.11 10.39 16.05
C PRO A 31 -3.52 9.28 17.02
N LEU A 32 -3.87 8.10 16.49
CA LEU A 32 -4.10 6.92 17.32
C LEU A 32 -2.80 6.45 17.97
N TYR A 33 -2.81 6.24 19.29
CA TYR A 33 -1.58 5.97 20.04
C TYR A 33 -0.84 4.69 19.58
N TYR A 34 -1.45 3.51 19.78
CA TYR A 34 -0.79 2.23 19.49
C TYR A 34 -0.44 2.00 18.00
N PRO A 35 -1.32 2.32 17.02
CA PRO A 35 -0.96 2.18 15.61
C PRO A 35 0.24 3.04 15.22
N ASN A 36 0.32 4.28 15.72
CA ASN A 36 1.44 5.17 15.38
C ASN A 36 2.72 4.82 16.13
N LEU A 37 2.60 4.37 17.39
CA LEU A 37 3.75 3.87 18.14
C LEU A 37 4.36 2.65 17.44
N TYR A 38 3.54 1.69 16.99
CA TYR A 38 4.00 0.57 16.17
C TYR A 38 4.72 1.02 14.90
N ILE A 39 4.13 1.96 14.13
CA ILE A 39 4.74 2.46 12.90
C ILE A 39 6.13 3.05 13.19
N ILE A 40 6.28 3.81 14.28
CA ILE A 40 7.56 4.42 14.65
C ILE A 40 8.58 3.34 15.02
N LEU A 41 8.23 2.45 15.96
CA LEU A 41 9.17 1.48 16.52
C LEU A 41 9.51 0.36 15.52
N GLU A 42 8.50 -0.19 14.85
CA GLU A 42 8.64 -1.40 14.03
C GLU A 42 8.89 -1.12 12.55
N SER A 43 8.69 0.12 12.08
CA SER A 43 8.94 0.49 10.69
C SER A 43 9.96 1.61 10.55
N ARG A 44 9.68 2.80 11.11
CA ARG A 44 10.55 3.98 10.93
C ARG A 44 11.94 3.78 11.53
N ASN A 45 12.02 3.38 12.81
CA ASN A 45 13.30 3.20 13.51
C ASN A 45 14.13 2.06 12.92
N ARG A 46 13.49 1.12 12.21
CA ARG A 46 14.14 0.04 11.48
C ARG A 46 14.58 0.44 10.06
N GLY A 47 14.47 1.71 9.69
CA GLY A 47 14.89 2.23 8.39
C GLY A 47 13.98 1.83 7.23
N ALA A 48 12.70 1.51 7.49
CA ALA A 48 11.77 1.17 6.41
C ALA A 48 11.54 2.36 5.47
N SER A 49 11.40 2.08 4.17
CA SER A 49 11.08 3.11 3.17
C SER A 49 9.71 3.76 3.47
N ILE A 50 9.52 5.01 3.01
CA ILE A 50 8.23 5.71 3.17
C ILE A 50 7.07 4.93 2.54
N SER A 51 7.28 4.31 1.38
CA SER A 51 6.27 3.48 0.73
C SER A 51 5.87 2.28 1.59
N THR A 52 6.83 1.69 2.30
CA THR A 52 6.57 0.60 3.25
C THR A 52 5.79 1.12 4.46
N ILE A 53 6.17 2.27 5.02
CA ILE A 53 5.47 2.91 6.14
C ILE A 53 4.00 3.21 5.76
N GLU A 54 3.75 3.74 4.57
CA GLU A 54 2.40 3.99 4.07
C GLU A 54 1.57 2.71 3.91
N LEU A 55 2.19 1.63 3.42
CA LEU A 55 1.52 0.32 3.33
C LEU A 55 1.18 -0.24 4.70
N VAL A 56 2.09 -0.12 5.68
CA VAL A 56 1.85 -0.54 7.07
C VAL A 56 0.71 0.29 7.67
N ALA A 57 0.81 1.62 7.60
CA ALA A 57 -0.21 2.53 8.12
C ALA A 57 -1.58 2.28 7.46
N GLY A 58 -1.64 2.04 6.16
CA GLY A 58 -2.88 1.70 5.46
C GLY A 58 -3.49 0.36 5.89
N SER A 59 -2.65 -0.61 6.25
CA SER A 59 -3.10 -1.90 6.80
C SER A 59 -3.66 -1.72 8.21
N LEU A 60 -2.98 -0.96 9.08
CA LEU A 60 -3.47 -0.64 10.42
C LEU A 60 -4.74 0.20 10.38
N LEU A 61 -4.82 1.21 9.51
CA LEU A 61 -6.06 1.97 9.30
C LEU A 61 -7.21 1.05 8.89
N SER A 62 -6.96 0.06 8.03
CA SER A 62 -8.01 -0.89 7.63
C SER A 62 -8.48 -1.72 8.82
N PHE A 63 -7.57 -2.10 9.72
CA PHE A 63 -7.88 -2.81 10.95
C PHE A 63 -8.68 -1.94 11.94
N GLU A 64 -8.23 -0.72 12.22
CA GLU A 64 -8.92 0.22 13.12
C GLU A 64 -10.35 0.54 12.64
N ARG A 65 -10.53 0.70 11.33
CA ARG A 65 -11.87 0.89 10.76
C ARG A 65 -12.75 -0.34 10.90
N PHE A 66 -12.18 -1.55 10.77
CA PHE A 66 -12.91 -2.78 11.02
C PHE A 66 -13.38 -2.85 12.46
N LEU A 67 -12.48 -2.63 13.42
CA LEU A 67 -12.80 -2.65 14.86
C LEU A 67 -13.90 -1.64 15.20
N PHE A 68 -13.79 -0.41 14.69
CA PHE A 68 -14.81 0.62 14.86
C PHE A 68 -16.17 0.21 14.33
N ASN A 69 -16.22 -0.33 13.10
CA ASN A 69 -17.48 -0.75 12.48
C ASN A 69 -18.10 -1.96 13.20
N ALA A 70 -17.26 -2.84 13.73
CA ALA A 70 -17.67 -4.00 14.51
C ALA A 70 -17.98 -3.64 15.99
N LYS A 71 -17.73 -2.39 16.41
CA LYS A 71 -17.85 -1.91 17.80
C LYS A 71 -17.02 -2.75 18.78
N ILE A 72 -15.81 -3.13 18.36
CA ILE A 72 -14.87 -3.91 19.16
C ILE A 72 -13.88 -2.95 19.82
N ASP A 73 -13.86 -2.93 21.15
CA ASP A 73 -12.76 -2.35 21.91
C ASP A 73 -11.65 -3.39 22.03
N ILE A 74 -10.63 -3.25 21.19
CA ILE A 74 -9.51 -4.20 21.18
C ILE A 74 -8.58 -4.00 22.37
N ASN A 75 -8.53 -2.81 22.95
CA ASN A 75 -7.60 -2.48 24.04
C ASN A 75 -8.05 -3.22 25.31
N HIS A 76 -9.32 -3.05 25.67
CA HIS A 76 -9.92 -3.74 26.81
C HIS A 76 -9.86 -5.27 26.64
N ARG A 77 -10.12 -5.77 25.43
CA ARG A 77 -10.02 -7.21 25.17
C ARG A 77 -8.60 -7.74 25.36
N ILE A 78 -7.58 -7.02 24.90
CA ILE A 78 -6.18 -7.43 25.11
C ILE A 78 -5.84 -7.43 26.59
N GLU A 79 -6.28 -6.43 27.36
CA GLU A 79 -6.09 -6.37 28.83
C GLU A 79 -6.67 -7.61 29.53
N ASP A 80 -7.84 -8.09 29.10
CA ASP A 80 -8.46 -9.33 29.61
C ASP A 80 -7.89 -10.62 28.98
N CYS A 81 -6.91 -10.51 28.09
CA CYS A 81 -6.40 -11.61 27.26
C CYS A 81 -7.49 -12.32 26.43
N GLU A 82 -8.50 -11.55 26.01
CA GLU A 82 -9.50 -11.93 25.04
C GLU A 82 -9.11 -11.41 23.65
N PHE A 83 -9.33 -12.23 22.62
CA PHE A 83 -9.00 -11.87 21.24
C PHE A 83 -10.23 -12.00 20.36
N LEU A 84 -10.10 -11.61 19.08
CA LEU A 84 -11.18 -11.78 18.12
C LEU A 84 -11.60 -13.26 18.03
N SER A 85 -12.90 -13.49 18.10
CA SER A 85 -13.54 -14.78 17.88
C SER A 85 -13.34 -15.26 16.44
N ASN A 86 -13.65 -16.53 16.16
CA ASN A 86 -13.53 -17.09 14.81
C ASN A 86 -14.37 -16.30 13.79
N VAL A 87 -15.58 -15.89 14.19
CA VAL A 87 -16.50 -15.13 13.34
C VAL A 87 -15.95 -13.74 13.06
N GLU A 88 -15.38 -13.07 14.07
CA GLU A 88 -14.76 -11.76 13.92
C GLU A 88 -13.49 -11.82 13.07
N VAL A 89 -12.70 -12.89 13.18
CA VAL A 89 -11.53 -13.13 12.33
C VAL A 89 -11.95 -13.29 10.85
N ASP A 90 -13.02 -14.04 10.58
CA ASP A 90 -13.54 -14.21 9.23
C ASP A 90 -14.12 -12.90 8.69
N ALA A 91 -14.80 -12.12 9.54
CA ALA A 91 -15.29 -10.80 9.20
C ALA A 91 -14.13 -9.82 8.89
N LEU A 92 -13.07 -9.83 9.70
CA LEU A 92 -11.86 -9.05 9.47
C LEU A 92 -11.23 -9.42 8.13
N TYR A 93 -11.09 -10.71 7.84
CA TYR A 93 -10.53 -11.20 6.59
C TYR A 93 -11.31 -10.70 5.37
N ASN A 94 -12.64 -10.78 5.42
CA ASN A 94 -13.51 -10.26 4.37
C ASN A 94 -13.40 -8.73 4.25
N TYR A 95 -13.28 -8.02 5.38
CA TYR A 95 -13.13 -6.57 5.39
C TYR A 95 -11.81 -6.11 4.75
N VAL A 96 -10.68 -6.73 5.10
CA VAL A 96 -9.36 -6.35 4.54
C VAL A 96 -9.18 -6.77 3.08
N SER A 97 -9.99 -7.73 2.60
CA SER A 97 -10.01 -8.18 1.21
C SER A 97 -10.70 -7.18 0.27
N ARG A 98 -11.58 -6.31 0.79
CA ARG A 98 -12.32 -5.34 -0.02
C ARG A 98 -11.47 -4.12 -0.39
N LYS A 99 -11.70 -3.57 -1.59
CA LYS A 99 -11.22 -2.23 -1.96
C LYS A 99 -12.14 -1.17 -1.34
N HIS A 100 -11.62 -0.44 -0.37
CA HIS A 100 -12.33 0.65 0.33
C HIS A 100 -12.30 2.00 -0.40
N LYS A 101 -11.63 2.09 -1.57
CA LYS A 101 -11.75 3.22 -2.50
C LYS A 101 -12.78 2.86 -3.57
N GLY A 102 -13.94 3.50 -3.53
CA GLY A 102 -14.95 3.36 -4.58
C GLY A 102 -14.41 3.89 -5.90
N GLY A 103 -14.38 3.05 -6.93
CA GLY A 103 -14.37 3.55 -8.30
C GLY A 103 -15.68 4.28 -8.57
N ARG A 104 -15.65 5.34 -9.38
CA ARG A 104 -16.85 6.10 -9.82
C ARG A 104 -17.92 5.23 -10.50
N VAL A 105 -17.60 3.98 -10.84
CA VAL A 105 -18.50 3.01 -11.50
C VAL A 105 -18.36 1.67 -10.78
N VAL A 106 -19.43 1.22 -10.12
CA VAL A 106 -19.49 -0.12 -9.50
C VAL A 106 -20.07 -1.09 -10.52
N LYS A 107 -19.26 -2.01 -11.05
CA LYS A 107 -19.79 -3.16 -11.79
C LYS A 107 -20.58 -4.03 -10.81
N ILE A 108 -21.88 -4.21 -11.08
CA ILE A 108 -22.89 -4.82 -10.19
C ILE A 108 -22.60 -6.29 -9.81
N LYS A 109 -21.62 -6.96 -10.45
CA LYS A 109 -21.40 -8.42 -10.28
C LYS A 109 -20.20 -8.84 -9.40
N SER A 110 -19.33 -7.93 -8.95
CA SER A 110 -18.29 -8.28 -7.98
C SER A 110 -17.82 -7.08 -7.18
N PHE A 111 -17.81 -7.22 -5.84
CA PHE A 111 -17.11 -6.25 -5.01
C PHE A 111 -15.63 -6.31 -5.38
N PRO A 112 -14.98 -5.17 -5.72
CA PRO A 112 -13.59 -5.22 -6.15
C PRO A 112 -12.70 -5.65 -4.97
N GLU A 113 -12.09 -6.83 -5.09
CA GLU A 113 -11.14 -7.35 -4.11
C GLU A 113 -9.70 -6.89 -4.40
N VAL A 114 -8.89 -6.77 -3.35
CA VAL A 114 -7.45 -6.53 -3.48
C VAL A 114 -6.73 -7.79 -3.96
N SER A 115 -5.55 -7.63 -4.55
CA SER A 115 -4.73 -8.79 -4.97
C SER A 115 -4.33 -9.65 -3.77
N ASP A 116 -4.07 -10.94 -4.02
CA ASP A 116 -3.60 -11.87 -2.98
C ASP A 116 -2.33 -11.38 -2.28
N ALA A 117 -1.39 -10.79 -3.02
CA ALA A 117 -0.20 -10.18 -2.45
C ALA A 117 -0.53 -9.03 -1.47
N THR A 118 -1.49 -8.18 -1.84
CA THR A 118 -1.94 -7.07 -0.97
C THR A 118 -2.66 -7.60 0.27
N ARG A 119 -3.52 -8.61 0.09
CA ARG A 119 -4.24 -9.25 1.21
C ARG A 119 -3.27 -9.94 2.16
N HIS A 120 -2.30 -10.68 1.62
CA HIS A 120 -1.23 -11.32 2.39
C HIS A 120 -0.44 -10.28 3.20
N PHE A 121 -0.05 -9.17 2.57
CA PHE A 121 0.66 -8.09 3.25
C PHE A 121 -0.17 -7.51 4.40
N ARG A 122 -1.42 -7.11 4.13
CA ARG A 122 -2.33 -6.53 5.14
C ARG A 122 -2.50 -7.45 6.36
N ILE A 123 -2.81 -8.72 6.13
CA ILE A 123 -3.01 -9.69 7.21
C ILE A 123 -1.71 -9.92 7.98
N THR A 124 -0.57 -10.00 7.28
CA THR A 124 0.74 -10.15 7.93
C THR A 124 1.09 -8.95 8.79
N THR A 125 0.82 -7.73 8.32
CA THR A 125 1.00 -6.52 9.12
C THR A 125 0.11 -6.53 10.36
N ILE A 126 -1.17 -6.89 10.22
CA ILE A 126 -2.10 -6.96 11.35
C ILE A 126 -1.65 -8.01 12.38
N ILE A 127 -1.19 -9.18 11.94
CA ILE A 127 -0.66 -10.22 12.84
C ILE A 127 0.57 -9.71 13.60
N LYS A 128 1.52 -9.08 12.90
CA LYS A 128 2.72 -8.51 13.55
C LYS A 128 2.34 -7.42 14.54
N TYR A 129 1.41 -6.56 14.17
CA TYR A 129 0.87 -5.53 15.04
C TYR A 129 0.20 -6.13 16.27
N MET A 130 -0.68 -7.13 16.14
CA MET A 130 -1.34 -7.76 17.28
C MET A 130 -0.36 -8.45 18.24
N LYS A 131 0.68 -9.11 17.71
CA LYS A 131 1.76 -9.67 18.54
C LYS A 131 2.46 -8.58 19.34
N TRP A 132 2.91 -7.52 18.66
CA TRP A 132 3.56 -6.39 19.30
C TRP A 132 2.63 -5.73 20.32
N TYR A 133 1.38 -5.46 19.93
CA TYR A 133 0.44 -4.74 20.77
C TYR A 133 0.12 -5.52 22.04
N THR A 134 -0.06 -6.84 21.93
CA THR A 134 -0.27 -7.70 23.11
C THR A 134 0.97 -7.70 24.02
N SER A 135 2.19 -7.75 23.47
CA SER A 135 3.41 -7.69 24.29
C SER A 135 3.65 -6.34 24.97
N GLU A 136 3.14 -5.24 24.39
CA GLU A 136 3.20 -3.92 25.03
C GLU A 136 2.21 -3.80 26.20
N ILE A 137 1.01 -4.38 26.09
CA ILE A 137 0.00 -4.34 27.16
C ILE A 137 0.29 -5.36 28.26
N ILE A 138 0.71 -6.57 27.88
CA ILE A 138 1.01 -7.67 28.82
C ILE A 138 2.45 -8.14 28.58
N PRO A 139 3.45 -7.49 29.19
CA PRO A 139 4.86 -7.85 29.02
C PRO A 139 5.20 -9.25 29.56
N PHE A 140 4.51 -9.67 30.63
CA PHE A 140 4.71 -10.96 31.30
C PHE A 140 3.43 -11.78 31.22
N MET A 141 3.26 -12.52 30.13
CA MET A 141 2.13 -13.43 29.96
C MET A 141 2.35 -14.76 30.69
N SER A 142 1.28 -15.32 31.25
CA SER A 142 1.25 -16.71 31.71
C SER A 142 1.21 -17.69 30.51
N ASP A 143 1.51 -18.96 30.75
CA ASP A 143 1.45 -20.00 29.72
C ASP A 143 0.06 -20.10 29.07
N GLU A 144 -1.01 -19.92 29.86
CA GLU A 144 -2.39 -19.92 29.36
C GLU A 144 -2.64 -18.73 28.43
N GLN A 145 -2.19 -17.53 28.81
CA GLN A 145 -2.32 -16.32 28.01
C GLN A 145 -1.52 -16.44 26.70
N MET A 146 -0.29 -16.95 26.78
CA MET A 146 0.53 -17.24 25.59
C MET A 146 -0.15 -18.25 24.67
N PHE A 147 -0.78 -19.29 25.22
CA PHE A 147 -1.54 -20.27 24.43
C PHE A 147 -2.73 -19.63 23.72
N LYS A 148 -3.50 -18.77 24.40
CA LYS A 148 -4.62 -18.01 23.81
C LYS A 148 -4.14 -17.11 22.67
N LEU A 149 -3.07 -16.34 22.87
CA LEU A 149 -2.47 -15.49 21.84
C LEU A 149 -2.02 -16.32 20.64
N ASN A 150 -1.23 -17.37 20.87
CA ASN A 150 -0.71 -18.22 19.80
C ASN A 150 -1.84 -18.89 18.99
N SER A 151 -2.90 -19.31 19.67
CA SER A 151 -4.09 -19.87 19.02
C SER A 151 -4.79 -18.81 18.15
N PHE A 152 -4.96 -17.59 18.66
CA PHE A 152 -5.49 -16.47 17.89
C PHE A 152 -4.63 -16.14 16.65
N ILE A 153 -3.32 -16.04 16.80
CA ILE A 153 -2.40 -15.78 15.70
C ILE A 153 -2.48 -16.89 14.64
N LYS A 154 -2.49 -18.18 15.05
CA LYS A 154 -2.62 -19.30 14.12
C LYS A 154 -3.92 -19.22 13.30
N ARG A 155 -5.02 -18.77 13.91
CA ARG A 155 -6.29 -18.52 13.20
C ARG A 155 -6.17 -17.43 12.14
N LEU A 156 -5.50 -16.32 12.45
CA LEU A 156 -5.25 -15.27 11.45
C LEU A 156 -4.32 -15.75 10.33
N GLU A 157 -3.30 -16.55 10.66
CA GLU A 157 -2.35 -17.11 9.70
C GLU A 157 -3.01 -18.10 8.75
N SER A 158 -3.93 -18.94 9.23
CA SER A 158 -4.63 -19.94 8.41
C SER A 158 -5.52 -19.32 7.33
N ARG A 159 -5.94 -18.06 7.52
CA ARG A 159 -6.72 -17.30 6.53
C ARG A 159 -5.86 -16.61 5.48
N LYS A 160 -4.53 -16.54 5.63
CA LYS A 160 -3.69 -15.89 4.61
C LYS A 160 -3.83 -16.61 3.26
N PRO A 161 -3.98 -15.86 2.15
CA PRO A 161 -3.91 -16.47 0.84
C PRO A 161 -2.51 -17.08 0.65
N ARG A 162 -2.49 -18.31 0.14
CA ARG A 162 -1.24 -18.95 -0.30
C ARG A 162 -0.79 -18.24 -1.55
N LEU A 163 0.30 -17.50 -1.46
CA LEU A 163 0.91 -16.89 -2.64
C LEU A 163 1.46 -18.03 -3.49
N LYS A 164 0.85 -18.25 -4.65
CA LYS A 164 1.42 -19.15 -5.65
C LYS A 164 2.83 -18.65 -5.95
N LYS A 165 3.85 -19.49 -5.77
CA LYS A 165 5.15 -19.23 -6.38
C LYS A 165 4.87 -19.20 -7.87
N PHE A 166 5.06 -18.05 -8.50
CA PHE A 166 4.91 -17.90 -9.95
C PHE A 166 6.03 -18.68 -10.63
N TYR A 167 5.90 -20.00 -10.72
CA TYR A 167 6.53 -20.75 -11.78
C TYR A 167 5.58 -20.64 -12.98
N TYR A 168 5.96 -19.81 -13.95
CA TYR A 168 5.46 -19.82 -15.33
C TYR A 168 3.95 -20.05 -15.50
N ILE A 169 3.12 -19.17 -14.92
CA ILE A 169 1.75 -19.03 -15.43
C ILE A 169 1.86 -18.02 -16.56
N ASP A 170 1.49 -18.48 -17.76
CA ASP A 170 1.38 -17.83 -19.06
C ASP A 170 0.50 -16.57 -19.01
N TYR A 171 0.90 -15.59 -18.19
CA TYR A 171 0.45 -14.22 -18.35
C TYR A 171 1.16 -13.69 -19.58
N GLU A 172 0.39 -13.21 -20.55
CA GLU A 172 0.91 -12.32 -21.60
C GLU A 172 1.90 -11.37 -20.95
N SER A 173 3.16 -11.45 -21.41
CA SER A 173 4.21 -10.59 -20.92
C SER A 173 3.72 -9.16 -21.01
N LYS A 174 3.74 -8.43 -19.89
CA LYS A 174 3.43 -6.99 -19.88
C LYS A 174 4.53 -6.16 -20.54
N SER A 175 5.62 -6.80 -20.97
CA SER A 175 6.68 -6.16 -21.72
C SER A 175 6.22 -5.89 -23.15
N LEU A 176 6.59 -4.73 -23.67
CA LEU A 176 6.41 -4.43 -25.07
C LEU A 176 7.29 -5.36 -25.91
N ASN A 177 6.71 -5.96 -26.95
CA ASN A 177 7.50 -6.66 -27.97
C ASN A 177 8.23 -5.65 -28.88
N ASP A 178 9.13 -6.13 -29.73
CA ASP A 178 9.98 -5.28 -30.56
C ASP A 178 9.17 -4.38 -31.51
N ASP A 179 8.07 -4.91 -32.09
CA ASP A 179 7.18 -4.16 -32.97
C ASP A 179 6.45 -3.04 -32.21
N GLN A 180 5.97 -3.31 -31.00
CA GLN A 180 5.34 -2.33 -30.12
C GLN A 180 6.32 -1.27 -29.64
N GLN A 181 7.59 -1.63 -29.39
CA GLN A 181 8.62 -0.66 -29.07
C GLN A 181 8.90 0.24 -30.26
N LYS A 182 9.00 -0.32 -31.47
CA LYS A 182 9.19 0.45 -32.69
C LYS A 182 8.03 1.42 -32.93
N GLU A 183 6.79 0.94 -32.83
CA GLU A 183 5.59 1.78 -32.96
C GLU A 183 5.58 2.91 -31.91
N LEU A 184 5.92 2.59 -30.66
CA LEU A 184 6.02 3.59 -29.60
C LEU A 184 7.03 4.68 -29.95
N LEU A 185 8.21 4.30 -30.45
CA LEU A 185 9.26 5.25 -30.85
C LEU A 185 8.83 6.15 -32.01
N GLU A 186 8.10 5.60 -33.00
CA GLU A 186 7.51 6.38 -34.10
C GLU A 186 6.45 7.38 -33.58
N ILE A 187 5.58 6.97 -32.64
CA ILE A 187 4.54 7.83 -32.08
C ILE A 187 5.14 9.02 -31.31
N ILE A 188 6.25 8.81 -30.59
CA ILE A 188 6.84 9.85 -29.74
C ILE A 188 7.86 10.74 -30.45
N GLU A 189 8.03 10.59 -31.77
CA GLU A 189 8.94 11.40 -32.57
C GLU A 189 8.67 12.90 -32.36
N VAL A 190 9.75 13.67 -32.19
CA VAL A 190 9.66 15.09 -31.81
C VAL A 190 9.17 15.90 -33.00
N GLY A 191 8.12 16.70 -32.79
CA GLY A 191 7.45 17.45 -33.85
C GLY A 191 6.49 16.60 -34.70
N GLY A 192 6.34 15.30 -34.42
CA GLY A 192 5.43 14.43 -35.15
C GLY A 192 3.95 14.71 -34.83
N ASP A 193 3.10 14.65 -35.85
CA ASP A 193 1.65 14.91 -35.72
C ASP A 193 0.93 13.91 -34.79
N LYS A 194 1.49 12.71 -34.65
CA LYS A 194 0.97 11.65 -33.78
C LYS A 194 1.43 11.77 -32.32
N ASN A 195 2.34 12.70 -32.03
CA ASN A 195 2.93 12.82 -30.70
C ASN A 195 1.89 13.35 -29.70
N PRO A 196 1.55 12.60 -28.64
CA PRO A 196 0.51 13.01 -27.69
C PRO A 196 0.98 14.13 -26.74
N PHE A 197 2.26 14.48 -26.76
CA PHE A 197 2.84 15.47 -25.88
C PHE A 197 2.86 16.86 -26.51
N LYS A 198 2.72 17.89 -25.67
CA LYS A 198 2.92 19.28 -26.06
C LYS A 198 4.37 19.50 -26.51
N THR A 199 4.56 20.37 -27.50
CA THR A 199 5.85 20.62 -28.16
C THR A 199 6.99 20.97 -27.20
N ASP A 200 6.70 21.68 -26.12
CA ASP A 200 7.66 22.08 -25.07
C ASP A 200 8.23 20.91 -24.24
N VAL A 201 7.54 19.77 -24.18
CA VAL A 201 7.95 18.61 -23.38
C VAL A 201 8.31 17.37 -24.21
N GLN A 202 8.15 17.42 -25.53
CA GLN A 202 8.40 16.30 -26.44
C GLN A 202 9.85 15.82 -26.37
N MET A 203 10.84 16.70 -26.56
CA MET A 203 12.27 16.36 -26.51
C MET A 203 12.64 15.63 -25.22
N ARG A 204 12.13 16.12 -24.09
CA ARG A 204 12.40 15.50 -22.78
C ARG A 204 11.75 14.12 -22.69
N ASN A 205 10.47 13.99 -23.04
CA ASN A 205 9.75 12.72 -22.92
C ASN A 205 10.31 11.66 -23.88
N TYR A 206 10.69 12.06 -25.10
CA TYR A 206 11.41 11.23 -26.07
C TYR A 206 12.65 10.60 -25.43
N LEU A 207 13.55 11.43 -24.89
CA LEU A 207 14.78 10.95 -24.24
C LEU A 207 14.50 10.00 -23.06
N LEU A 208 13.51 10.32 -22.24
CA LEU A 208 13.19 9.50 -21.06
C LEU A 208 12.65 8.13 -21.43
N ILE A 209 11.82 8.03 -22.48
CA ILE A 209 11.31 6.76 -22.98
C ILE A 209 12.45 5.93 -23.59
N HIS A 210 13.34 6.55 -24.36
CA HIS A 210 14.53 5.87 -24.87
C HIS A 210 15.41 5.31 -23.74
N ILE A 211 15.73 6.10 -22.71
CA ILE A 211 16.55 5.62 -21.59
C ILE A 211 15.87 4.45 -20.86
N LEU A 212 14.54 4.49 -20.69
CA LEU A 212 13.79 3.40 -20.07
C LEU A 212 13.83 2.11 -20.89
N LEU A 213 13.72 2.21 -22.22
CA LEU A 213 13.77 1.06 -23.12
C LEU A 213 15.19 0.45 -23.19
N GLU A 214 16.22 1.29 -23.34
CA GLU A 214 17.61 0.84 -23.52
C GLU A 214 18.25 0.31 -22.22
N LEU A 215 18.01 0.99 -21.09
CA LEU A 215 18.67 0.64 -19.82
C LEU A 215 17.84 -0.25 -18.89
N GLY A 216 16.53 -0.35 -19.12
CA GLY A 216 15.62 -1.12 -18.26
C GLY A 216 15.54 -0.63 -16.81
N ILE A 217 15.96 0.61 -16.53
CA ILE A 217 15.99 1.18 -15.17
C ILE A 217 14.59 1.53 -14.66
N ARG A 218 14.42 1.56 -13.33
CA ARG A 218 13.14 1.98 -12.73
C ARG A 218 12.93 3.48 -12.91
N CYS A 219 11.66 3.92 -12.99
CA CYS A 219 11.35 5.35 -13.10
C CYS A 219 11.96 6.19 -11.95
N GLY A 220 12.06 5.64 -10.74
CA GLY A 220 12.72 6.32 -9.62
C GLY A 220 14.25 6.46 -9.81
N GLU A 221 14.89 5.53 -10.51
CA GLU A 221 16.32 5.59 -10.85
C GLU A 221 16.55 6.60 -11.97
N LEU A 222 15.69 6.59 -13.01
CA LEU A 222 15.68 7.58 -14.10
C LEU A 222 15.59 9.01 -13.57
N LEU A 223 14.68 9.26 -12.61
CA LEU A 223 14.50 10.58 -11.99
C LEU A 223 15.69 11.02 -11.13
N ASN A 224 16.58 10.09 -10.77
CA ASN A 224 17.78 10.37 -9.99
C ASN A 224 19.04 10.52 -10.85
N ILE A 225 18.95 10.37 -12.18
CA ILE A 225 20.07 10.61 -13.09
C ILE A 225 20.50 12.08 -13.00
N LYS A 226 21.82 12.31 -12.96
CA LYS A 226 22.43 13.65 -12.91
C LYS A 226 23.48 13.77 -14.01
N ILE A 227 23.58 14.94 -14.63
CA ILE A 227 24.73 15.32 -15.45
C ILE A 227 25.62 16.19 -14.55
N GLY A 228 26.73 15.61 -14.07
CA GLY A 228 27.64 16.27 -13.11
C GLY A 228 27.05 16.41 -11.69
N LEU A 229 27.36 17.53 -11.02
CA LEU A 229 26.88 17.84 -9.65
C LEU A 229 25.42 18.35 -9.62
N SER A 230 24.90 18.77 -10.76
CA SER A 230 23.54 19.30 -10.94
C SER A 230 22.54 18.17 -11.19
N LYS A 231 21.49 18.10 -10.36
CA LYS A 231 20.31 17.27 -10.67
C LYS A 231 19.78 17.70 -12.04
N LEU A 232 19.54 16.74 -12.92
CA LEU A 232 18.77 16.99 -14.14
C LEU A 232 17.39 17.51 -13.68
N TYR A 233 16.99 18.70 -14.12
CA TYR A 233 15.66 19.25 -13.83
C TYR A 233 14.59 18.46 -14.60
N ILE A 234 14.33 17.21 -14.19
CA ILE A 234 13.24 16.37 -14.70
C ILE A 234 11.99 16.68 -13.88
N LEU A 235 11.60 17.95 -13.83
CA LEU A 235 10.34 18.38 -13.23
C LEU A 235 9.25 18.36 -14.31
N SER A 236 8.66 17.19 -14.58
CA SER A 236 7.20 17.04 -14.78
C SER A 236 6.78 15.61 -15.17
N LEU A 237 7.15 14.57 -14.39
CA LEU A 237 6.74 13.19 -14.71
C LEU A 237 5.80 12.51 -13.72
N VAL A 238 5.35 13.21 -12.68
CA VAL A 238 4.36 12.63 -11.76
C VAL A 238 2.96 12.52 -12.40
N TYR A 239 2.67 13.25 -13.48
CA TYR A 239 1.33 13.26 -14.10
C TYR A 239 1.10 12.25 -15.23
N ILE A 240 2.13 11.72 -15.90
CA ILE A 240 1.95 11.05 -17.20
C ILE A 240 1.84 9.52 -17.11
N ILE A 241 2.52 8.87 -16.16
CA ILE A 241 2.34 7.41 -15.93
C ILE A 241 0.91 7.09 -15.44
N LEU A 242 0.22 8.07 -14.85
CA LEU A 242 -1.21 7.97 -14.52
C LEU A 242 -2.12 8.10 -15.75
N PHE A 243 -1.72 8.79 -16.81
CA PHE A 243 -2.57 9.03 -17.98
C PHE A 243 -2.70 7.80 -18.90
N CYS A 244 -1.63 7.02 -19.08
CA CYS A 244 -1.70 5.75 -19.80
C CYS A 244 -2.56 4.67 -19.10
N LYS A 245 -2.95 4.89 -17.83
CA LYS A 245 -3.87 4.01 -17.10
C LYS A 245 -5.34 4.42 -17.22
N PHE A 246 -5.63 5.56 -17.84
CA PHE A 246 -6.98 6.12 -18.02
C PHE A 246 -7.44 6.24 -19.47
N SER A 247 -6.60 5.92 -20.47
CA SER A 247 -7.00 5.97 -21.89
C SER A 247 -7.35 4.60 -22.51
N THR A 248 -7.42 3.54 -21.69
CA THR A 248 -8.01 2.25 -22.07
C THR A 248 -9.20 1.93 -21.17
N ASN A 249 -10.26 2.72 -21.36
CA ASN A 249 -11.70 2.40 -21.30
C ASN A 249 -12.50 3.71 -21.25
#